data_AF-D8TZA9-F1
#
_entry.id   AF-D8TZA9-F1
#
_cell.length_a   1.000
_cell.length_b   1.000
_cell.length_c   1.000
_cell.angle_alpha   90.00
_cell.angle_beta   90.00
_cell.angle_gamma   90.00
#
_symmetry.space_group_name_H-M   'P 1'
#
loop_
_entity.id
_entity.type
_entity.pdbx_description
1 polymer ?
#
loop_
_entity_poly.entity_id
_entity_poly.type
_entity_poly.pdbx_seq_one_letter_code
_entity_poly.pdbx_strand_id
1 'polypeptide(L)'
;DLPQVQNEDPTHHRLLTFNALWHTALNASSDSLLVYSTGRSPTLYRQLWEEAPLLTPAVLICSVGTEIFYLPDAEWEALLDQGWDRQRVLQVAAGFPELRKQVDSEQRRHKLSF
;
A
#
# COMPACT_ATOMS: atom_id res chain seq x y z
N ASP A 1 -4.94 -1.71 17.85
CA ASP A 1 -5.05 -3.18 17.87
C ASP A 1 -5.81 -3.68 16.65
N LEU A 2 -5.34 -4.78 16.05
CA LEU A 2 -6.10 -5.52 15.05
C LEU A 2 -6.92 -6.59 15.81
N PRO A 3 -8.25 -6.47 15.91
CA PRO A 3 -9.06 -7.38 16.72
C PRO A 3 -8.99 -8.84 16.24
N GLN A 4 -8.59 -9.09 14.98
CA GLN A 4 -8.39 -10.45 14.45
C GLN A 4 -7.20 -11.18 15.06
N VAL A 5 -6.18 -10.46 15.54
CA VAL A 5 -4.93 -11.05 16.07
C VAL A 5 -5.00 -11.21 17.60
N GLN A 6 -5.86 -10.46 18.27
CA GLN A 6 -6.02 -10.52 19.74
C GLN A 6 -6.81 -11.73 20.25
N ASN A 7 -7.17 -12.69 19.40
CA ASN A 7 -7.62 -13.97 19.92
C ASN A 7 -6.44 -14.64 20.63
N GLU A 8 -6.67 -15.15 21.85
CA GLU A 8 -5.76 -16.03 22.60
C GLU A 8 -5.56 -17.38 21.87
N ASP A 9 -5.24 -17.35 20.58
CA ASP A 9 -5.05 -18.47 19.67
C ASP A 9 -3.59 -18.49 19.21
N PRO A 10 -2.67 -19.01 20.05
CA PRO A 10 -1.25 -19.08 19.71
C PRO A 10 -0.96 -19.97 18.50
N THR A 11 -1.94 -20.75 18.06
CA THR A 11 -1.83 -21.62 16.87
C THR A 11 -2.33 -20.95 15.59
N HIS A 12 -2.93 -19.76 15.69
CA HIS A 12 -3.55 -19.04 14.58
C HIS A 12 -4.60 -19.85 13.79
N HIS A 13 -5.19 -20.88 14.38
CA HIS A 13 -6.15 -21.76 13.70
C HIS A 13 -7.32 -20.98 13.10
N ARG A 14 -7.84 -19.99 13.84
CA ARG A 14 -8.96 -19.14 13.36
C ARG A 14 -8.55 -18.27 12.17
N LEU A 15 -7.36 -17.69 12.21
CA LEU A 15 -6.82 -16.89 11.09
C LEU A 15 -6.60 -17.76 9.86
N LEU A 16 -6.01 -18.94 10.01
CA LEU A 16 -5.80 -19.88 8.91
C LEU A 16 -7.13 -20.35 8.30
N THR A 17 -8.14 -20.60 9.14
CA THR A 17 -9.50 -20.92 8.68
C THR A 17 -10.11 -19.77 7.89
N PHE A 18 -10.01 -18.54 8.38
CA PHE A 18 -10.47 -17.35 7.67
C PHE A 18 -9.75 -17.19 6.32
N ASN A 19 -8.43 -17.36 6.28
CA ASN A 19 -7.65 -17.26 5.06
C ASN A 19 -8.11 -18.26 4.00
N ALA A 20 -8.35 -19.51 4.41
CA ALA A 20 -8.86 -20.56 3.51
C ALA A 20 -10.24 -20.21 2.96
N LEU A 21 -11.15 -19.72 3.81
CA LEU A 21 -12.49 -19.28 3.40
C LEU A 21 -12.43 -18.06 2.47
N TRP A 22 -11.55 -17.10 2.75
CA TRP A 22 -11.35 -15.91 1.93
C TRP A 22 -10.95 -16.29 0.51
N HIS A 23 -9.96 -17.18 0.36
CA HIS A 23 -9.48 -17.63 -0.94
C HIS A 23 -10.49 -18.47 -1.72
N THR A 24 -11.32 -19.28 -1.05
CA THR A 24 -12.18 -20.27 -1.72
C THR A 24 -13.59 -19.78 -2.01
N ALA A 25 -14.14 -18.89 -1.19
CA ALA A 25 -15.57 -18.56 -1.23
C ALA A 25 -15.87 -17.05 -1.35
N LEU A 26 -14.94 -16.17 -0.94
CA LEU A 26 -15.23 -14.74 -0.80
C LEU A 26 -14.44 -13.84 -1.77
N ASN A 27 -13.23 -14.23 -2.19
CA ASN A 27 -12.46 -13.45 -3.15
C ASN A 27 -12.77 -13.83 -4.61
N ALA A 28 -13.05 -15.11 -4.88
CA ALA A 28 -13.26 -15.59 -6.25
C ALA A 28 -14.65 -15.28 -6.84
N SER A 29 -15.64 -14.94 -5.99
CA SER A 29 -17.06 -14.90 -6.36
C SER A 29 -17.82 -13.65 -5.90
N SER A 30 -17.14 -12.69 -5.25
CA SER A 30 -17.78 -11.46 -4.74
C SER A 30 -16.90 -10.23 -4.96
N ASP A 31 -17.51 -9.08 -5.26
CA ASP A 31 -16.88 -7.74 -5.36
C ASP A 31 -16.42 -7.21 -3.98
N SER A 32 -15.85 -8.07 -3.15
CA SER A 32 -15.43 -7.75 -1.78
C SER A 32 -13.93 -7.48 -1.71
N LEU A 33 -13.54 -6.43 -1.01
CA LEU A 33 -12.14 -6.05 -0.78
C LEU A 33 -11.75 -6.30 0.67
N LEU A 34 -10.59 -6.93 0.89
CA LEU A 34 -10.00 -7.05 2.23
C LEU A 34 -9.29 -5.76 2.60
N VAL A 35 -9.73 -5.12 3.67
CA VAL A 35 -9.12 -3.91 4.22
C VAL A 35 -8.72 -4.15 5.67
N TYR A 36 -7.47 -3.85 6.00
CA TYR A 36 -7.03 -3.80 7.40
C TYR A 36 -6.97 -2.36 7.87
N SER A 37 -7.61 -2.07 9.00
CA SER A 37 -7.58 -0.77 9.66
C SER A 37 -7.07 -0.92 11.08
N THR A 38 -5.99 -0.22 11.39
CA THR A 38 -5.27 -0.37 12.67
C THR A 38 -4.72 0.95 13.18
N GLY A 39 -4.64 1.06 14.51
CA GLY A 39 -3.90 2.12 15.19
C GLY A 39 -2.38 1.93 15.18
N ARG A 40 -1.88 0.80 14.69
CA ARG A 40 -0.43 0.54 14.59
C ARG A 40 0.19 1.45 13.51
N SER A 41 1.42 1.88 13.75
CA SER A 41 2.24 2.49 12.69
C SER A 41 2.57 1.45 11.60
N PRO A 42 3.00 1.87 10.40
CA PRO A 42 3.38 0.94 9.32
C PRO A 42 4.46 -0.05 9.75
N THR A 43 5.44 0.39 10.54
CA THR A 43 6.50 -0.47 11.08
C THR A 43 5.96 -1.53 12.03
N LEU A 44 5.07 -1.16 12.95
CA LEU A 44 4.45 -2.10 13.91
C LEU A 44 3.45 -3.05 13.25
N TYR A 45 2.80 -2.61 12.16
CA TYR A 45 2.00 -3.50 11.33
C TYR A 45 2.90 -4.51 10.61
N ARG A 46 4.04 -4.08 10.04
CA ARG A 46 4.98 -4.99 9.37
C ARG A 46 5.50 -6.08 10.30
N GLN A 47 5.90 -5.73 11.52
CA GLN A 47 6.33 -6.72 12.52
C GLN A 47 5.22 -7.75 12.78
N LEU A 48 3.99 -7.30 12.97
CA LEU A 48 2.86 -8.21 13.14
C LEU A 48 2.61 -9.09 11.91
N TRP A 49 2.75 -8.53 10.73
CA TRP A 49 2.58 -9.26 9.48
C TRP A 49 3.63 -10.37 9.31
N GLU A 50 4.82 -10.20 9.91
CA GLU A 50 5.86 -11.22 9.97
C GLU A 50 5.57 -12.29 11.04
N GLU A 51 4.85 -11.93 12.12
CA GLU A 51 4.55 -12.82 13.26
C GLU A 51 3.27 -13.65 13.09
N ALA A 52 2.30 -13.16 12.33
CA ALA A 52 0.99 -13.79 12.17
C ALA A 52 0.67 -14.04 10.68
N PRO A 53 -0.05 -15.13 10.34
CA PRO A 53 -0.39 -15.47 8.96
C PRO A 53 -1.54 -14.59 8.44
N LEU A 54 -1.32 -13.28 8.34
CA LEU A 54 -2.28 -12.33 7.80
C LEU A 54 -2.25 -12.36 6.26
N LEU A 55 -3.42 -12.26 5.64
CA LEU A 55 -3.53 -12.10 4.19
C LEU A 55 -2.95 -10.76 3.74
N THR A 56 -2.58 -10.65 2.47
CA THR A 56 -2.29 -9.35 1.86
C THR A 56 -3.60 -8.59 1.66
N PRO A 57 -3.80 -7.42 2.32
CA PRO A 57 -5.00 -6.64 2.11
C PRO A 57 -4.93 -5.86 0.78
N ALA A 58 -6.08 -5.54 0.21
CA ALA A 58 -6.16 -4.59 -0.90
C ALA A 58 -5.85 -3.15 -0.44
N VAL A 59 -6.26 -2.82 0.79
CA VAL A 59 -5.97 -1.54 1.45
C VAL A 59 -5.53 -1.79 2.89
N LEU A 60 -4.42 -1.17 3.28
CA LEU A 60 -3.92 -1.10 4.63
C LEU A 60 -4.03 0.35 5.14
N ILE A 61 -4.78 0.54 6.21
CA ILE A 61 -4.94 1.80 6.90
C ILE A 61 -4.23 1.70 8.26
N CYS A 62 -3.19 2.51 8.44
CA CYS A 62 -2.36 2.56 9.64
C CYS A 62 -2.55 3.86 10.41
N SER A 63 -1.91 3.95 11.58
CA SER A 63 -1.79 5.19 12.37
C SER A 63 -3.13 5.85 12.67
N VAL A 64 -4.15 5.04 12.96
CA VAL A 64 -5.53 5.50 13.25
C VAL A 64 -6.14 6.27 12.06
N GLY A 65 -5.80 5.88 10.84
CA GLY A 65 -6.40 6.46 9.63
C GLY A 65 -5.60 7.57 8.97
N THR A 66 -4.45 7.96 9.50
CA THR A 66 -3.62 9.04 8.91
C THR A 66 -2.73 8.55 7.77
N GLU A 67 -2.54 7.24 7.63
CA GLU A 67 -1.73 6.63 6.58
C GLU A 67 -2.52 5.53 5.88
N ILE A 68 -2.71 5.67 4.56
CA ILE A 68 -3.46 4.73 3.72
C ILE A 68 -2.53 4.20 2.62
N PHE A 69 -2.35 2.89 2.61
CA PHE A 69 -1.58 2.16 1.61
C PHE A 69 -2.54 1.26 0.83
N TYR A 70 -2.49 1.28 -0.49
CA TYR A 70 -3.24 0.39 -1.36
C TYR A 70 -2.30 -0.24 -2.37
N LEU A 71 -2.66 -1.42 -2.88
CA LEU A 71 -1.86 -2.07 -3.92
C LEU A 71 -1.70 -1.12 -5.12
N PRO A 72 -0.53 -1.14 -5.79
CA PRO A 72 -0.32 -0.36 -7.00
C PRO A 72 -1.44 -0.65 -7.99
N ASP A 73 -2.18 0.40 -8.36
CA ASP A 73 -3.22 0.31 -9.36
C ASP A 73 -2.52 0.36 -10.72
N ALA A 74 -2.37 -0.82 -11.33
CA ALA A 74 -1.67 -0.95 -12.61
C ALA A 74 -2.41 -0.20 -13.74
N GLU A 75 -3.74 -0.07 -13.66
CA GLU A 75 -4.50 0.72 -14.64
C GLU A 75 -4.23 2.21 -14.45
N TRP A 76 -4.17 2.66 -13.20
CA TRP A 76 -3.80 4.03 -12.86
C TRP A 76 -2.35 4.35 -13.22
N GLU A 77 -1.40 3.44 -12.96
CA GLU A 77 -0.01 3.59 -13.39
C GLU A 77 0.09 3.64 -14.92
N ALA A 78 -0.63 2.77 -15.63
CA ALA A 78 -0.68 2.78 -17.08
C ALA A 78 -1.33 4.07 -17.62
N LEU A 79 -2.30 4.65 -16.90
CA LEU A 79 -2.87 5.95 -17.24
C LEU A 79 -1.86 7.08 -17.01
N LEU A 80 -1.13 7.09 -15.89
CA LEU A 80 -0.09 8.08 -15.62
C LEU A 80 1.10 7.96 -16.58
N ASP A 81 1.41 6.76 -17.05
CA ASP A 81 2.43 6.52 -18.07
C ASP A 81 2.03 7.13 -19.43
N GLN A 82 0.74 7.31 -19.71
CA GLN A 82 0.28 7.94 -20.95
C GLN A 82 0.65 9.42 -20.97
N GLY A 83 1.64 9.75 -21.80
CA GLY A 83 2.10 11.13 -22.00
C GLY A 83 3.09 11.63 -20.96
N TRP A 84 3.47 10.81 -19.97
CA TRP A 84 4.54 11.14 -19.04
C TRP A 84 5.92 10.81 -19.63
N ASP A 85 6.67 11.85 -20.01
CA ASP A 85 8.07 11.75 -20.36
C ASP A 85 8.93 12.50 -19.34
N ARG A 86 9.46 11.75 -18.37
CA ARG A 86 10.30 12.29 -17.30
C ARG A 86 11.54 13.02 -17.84
N GLN A 87 12.17 12.49 -18.89
CA GLN A 87 13.37 13.10 -19.45
C GLN A 87 13.04 14.41 -20.15
N ARG A 88 11.90 14.47 -20.85
CA ARG A 88 11.43 15.70 -21.46
C ARG A 88 11.14 16.79 -20.42
N VAL A 89 10.52 16.44 -19.29
CA VAL A 89 10.29 17.40 -18.19
C VAL A 89 11.62 17.91 -17.62
N LEU A 90 12.60 17.03 -17.40
CA LEU A 90 13.94 17.44 -16.96
C LEU A 90 14.63 18.39 -17.95
N GLN A 91 14.53 18.12 -19.26
CA GLN A 91 15.08 18.98 -20.31
C GLN A 91 14.45 20.38 -20.30
N VAL A 92 13.12 20.45 -20.15
CA VAL A 92 12.42 21.74 -20.07
C VAL A 92 12.80 22.49 -18.80
N ALA A 93 12.82 21.80 -17.65
CA ALA A 93 13.18 22.40 -16.36
C ALA A 93 14.63 22.93 -16.33
N ALA A 94 15.56 22.29 -17.07
CA ALA A 94 16.93 22.78 -17.20
C ALA A 94 17.02 24.17 -17.88
N GLY A 95 15.98 24.61 -18.58
CA GLY A 95 15.87 25.96 -19.14
C GLY A 95 15.53 27.06 -18.12
N PHE A 96 15.18 26.70 -16.88
CA PHE A 96 14.77 27.62 -15.82
C PHE A 96 15.81 27.63 -14.70
N PRO A 97 16.80 28.55 -14.71
CA PRO A 97 17.89 28.57 -13.74
C PRO A 97 17.45 28.80 -12.29
N GLU A 98 16.24 29.30 -12.07
CA GLU A 98 15.62 29.50 -10.76
C GLU A 98 15.13 28.20 -10.08
N LEU A 99 14.96 27.10 -10.83
CA LEU A 99 14.46 25.82 -10.29
C LEU A 99 15.57 25.06 -9.55
N ARG A 100 15.28 24.54 -8.35
CA ARG A 100 16.25 23.83 -7.51
C ARG A 100 15.73 22.47 -7.09
N LYS A 101 16.20 21.42 -7.77
CA LYS A 101 15.81 20.04 -7.50
C LYS A 101 15.80 19.72 -5.99
N GLN A 102 14.65 19.30 -5.48
CA GLN A 102 14.51 18.84 -4.10
C GLN A 102 15.26 17.52 -3.89
N VAL A 103 15.50 17.17 -2.63
CA VAL A 103 16.21 15.95 -2.23
C VAL A 103 15.62 14.69 -2.88
N ASP A 104 16.46 13.67 -3.08
CA ASP A 104 16.06 12.47 -3.84
C ASP A 104 14.87 11.71 -3.20
N SER A 105 14.70 11.81 -1.89
CA SER A 105 13.55 11.24 -1.17
C SER A 105 12.20 11.85 -1.57
N GLU A 106 12.18 13.00 -2.27
CA GLU A 106 10.98 13.66 -2.76
C GLU A 106 10.67 13.37 -4.24
N GLN A 107 11.57 12.66 -4.93
CA GLN A 107 11.40 12.31 -6.34
C GLN A 107 10.65 10.97 -6.44
N ARG A 108 9.68 10.88 -7.36
CA ARG A 108 8.97 9.62 -7.67
C ARG A 108 8.94 9.41 -9.18
N ARG A 109 8.56 8.21 -9.64
CA ARG A 109 8.48 7.85 -11.07
C ARG A 109 7.75 8.92 -11.90
N HIS A 110 6.56 9.32 -11.46
CA HIS A 110 5.69 10.34 -12.09
C HIS A 110 5.70 11.70 -11.39
N LYS A 111 6.68 11.99 -10.52
CA LYS A 111 6.84 13.27 -9.81
C LYS A 111 8.28 13.78 -9.90
N LEU A 112 8.44 15.00 -10.38
CA LEU A 112 9.68 15.77 -10.29
C LEU A 112 9.43 16.99 -9.42
N SER A 113 10.28 17.19 -8.41
CA SER A 113 10.19 18.35 -7.52
C SER A 113 11.48 19.16 -7.58
N PHE A 114 11.32 20.47 -7.81
CA PHE A 114 12.37 21.49 -7.89
C PHE A 114 12.10 22.64 -6.90
#